data_AF-A0A956WGN0-F1
#
_entry.id   AF-A0A956WGN0-F1
#
_cell.length_a   1.000
_cell.length_b   1.000
_cell.length_c   1.000
_cell.angle_alpha   90.00
_cell.angle_beta   90.00
_cell.angle_gamma   90.00
#
_symmetry.space_group_name_H-M   'P 1'
#
loop_
_entity.id
_entity.type
_entity.pdbx_description
1 polymer ?
#
loop_
_entity_poly.entity_id
_entity_poly.type
_entity_poly.pdbx_seq_one_letter_code
_entity_poly.pdbx_strand_id
1 'polypeptide(L)'
;LQSLALLSGGERALTAAALLFAILKVNPSPFVLLDEVDAALDEANVVRFRERLQQLANDTQAIIITHNRGTIEVADSLYGVSMREDGVSTVLSMRMAGSLAG
;
A
#
# COMPACT_ATOMS: atom_id res chain seq x y z
N LEU A 1 10.47 29.00 5.19
CA LEU A 1 9.49 27.93 5.44
C LEU A 1 8.47 27.97 4.31
N GLN A 2 8.56 27.07 3.33
CA GLN A 2 7.50 26.94 2.32
C GLN A 2 6.24 26.41 3.02
N SER A 3 5.10 27.03 2.75
CA SER A 3 3.82 26.55 3.26
C SER A 3 3.48 25.19 2.64
N LEU A 4 2.95 24.26 3.44
CA LEU A 4 2.41 22.96 2.96
C LEU A 4 1.41 23.13 1.80
N ALA A 5 0.73 24.28 1.75
CA ALA A 5 -0.21 24.62 0.68
C ALA A 5 0.44 24.80 -0.70
N LEU A 6 1.75 25.05 -0.76
CA LEU A 6 2.51 25.28 -2.01
C LEU A 6 3.01 23.99 -2.66
N LEU A 7 2.97 22.87 -1.94
CA LEU A 7 3.36 21.57 -2.47
C LEU A 7 2.33 21.08 -3.49
N SER A 8 2.78 20.41 -4.55
CA SER A 8 1.92 19.69 -5.49
C SER A 8 1.19 18.53 -4.80
N GLY A 9 0.18 17.96 -5.48
CA GLY A 9 -0.57 16.81 -4.96
C GLY A 9 0.35 15.63 -4.61
N GLY A 10 1.27 15.27 -5.52
CA GLY A 10 2.23 14.19 -5.32
C GLY A 10 3.23 14.46 -4.21
N GLU A 11 3.75 15.68 -4.09
CA GLU A 11 4.68 16.06 -3.02
C GLU A 11 4.03 15.99 -1.64
N ARG A 12 2.76 16.41 -1.52
CA ARG A 12 2.00 16.28 -0.27
C ARG A 12 1.80 14.81 0.08
N ALA A 13 1.40 13.99 -0.89
CA ALA A 13 1.19 12.55 -0.70
C ALA A 13 2.49 11.85 -0.26
N LEU A 14 3.61 12.13 -0.93
CA LEU A 14 4.91 11.54 -0.59
C LEU A 14 5.38 11.96 0.81
N THR A 15 5.19 13.24 1.16
CA THR A 15 5.54 13.76 2.48
C THR A 15 4.70 13.09 3.58
N ALA A 16 3.40 12.91 3.34
CA ALA A 16 2.51 12.21 4.28
C ALA A 16 2.89 10.74 4.44
N ALA A 17 3.20 10.04 3.34
CA ALA A 17 3.68 8.66 3.37
C ALA A 17 5.01 8.54 4.14
N ALA A 18 5.95 9.45 3.91
CA ALA A 18 7.22 9.48 4.64
C ALA A 18 7.03 9.66 6.15
N LEU A 19 6.11 10.56 6.56
CA LEU A 19 5.77 10.75 7.97
C LEU A 19 5.13 9.50 8.58
N LEU A 20 4.20 8.86 7.87
CA LEU A 20 3.57 7.61 8.29
C LEU A 20 4.61 6.51 8.53
N PHE A 21 5.52 6.28 7.57
CA PHE A 21 6.59 5.30 7.75
C PHE A 21 7.52 5.65 8.91
N ALA A 22 7.81 6.93 9.13
CA ALA A 22 8.63 7.37 10.26
C ALA A 22 7.96 7.03 11.61
N ILE A 23 6.64 7.25 11.73
CA ILE A 23 5.87 6.92 12.94
C ILE A 23 5.89 5.41 13.17
N LEU A 24 5.60 4.60 12.14
CA LEU A 24 5.57 3.15 12.22
C LEU A 24 6.95 2.55 12.55
N LYS A 25 8.04 3.20 12.11
CA LYS A 25 9.40 2.78 12.44
C LYS A 25 9.75 3.02 13.92
N VAL A 26 9.22 4.08 14.53
CA VAL A 26 9.50 4.40 15.93
C VAL A 26 8.61 3.60 16.87
N ASN A 27 7.34 3.41 16.51
CA ASN A 27 6.38 2.65 17.29
C ASN A 27 5.66 1.64 16.38
N PRO A 28 6.28 0.47 16.15
CA PRO A 28 5.71 -0.54 15.25
C PRO A 28 4.39 -1.07 15.82
N SER A 29 3.35 -1.00 14.98
CA SER A 29 2.05 -1.61 15.27
C SER A 29 2.10 -3.10 14.89
N PRO A 30 1.34 -3.99 15.55
CA PRO A 30 1.23 -5.38 15.10
C PRO A 30 0.67 -5.49 13.67
N PHE A 31 -0.15 -4.53 13.24
CA PHE A 31 -0.64 -4.43 11.87
C PHE A 31 -0.91 -2.97 11.45
N VAL A 32 -0.97 -2.74 10.14
CA VAL A 32 -1.38 -1.48 9.52
C VAL A 32 -2.38 -1.75 8.40
N LEU A 33 -3.39 -0.87 8.26
CA LEU A 33 -4.33 -0.87 7.15
C LEU A 33 -4.13 0.41 6.34
N LEU A 34 -3.82 0.28 5.05
CA LEU A 34 -3.66 1.40 4.13
C LEU A 34 -4.66 1.29 2.98
N ASP A 35 -5.39 2.36 2.72
CA ASP A 35 -6.43 2.42 1.70
C ASP A 35 -6.06 3.45 0.62
N GLU A 36 -5.84 2.99 -0.60
CA GLU A 36 -5.50 3.76 -1.82
C GLU A 36 -4.40 4.82 -1.67
N VAL A 37 -3.48 4.60 -0.72
CA VAL A 37 -2.38 5.53 -0.43
C VAL A 37 -1.41 5.73 -1.60
N ASP A 38 -1.34 4.76 -2.52
CA ASP A 38 -0.50 4.84 -3.71
C ASP A 38 -1.19 5.53 -4.91
N ALA A 39 -2.49 5.79 -4.85
CA ALA A 39 -3.24 6.44 -5.94
C ALA A 39 -2.85 7.91 -6.16
N ALA A 40 -2.32 8.58 -5.13
CA ALA A 40 -1.88 9.97 -5.20
C ALA A 40 -0.42 10.15 -5.62
N LEU A 41 0.32 9.05 -5.83
CA LEU A 41 1.74 9.05 -6.18
C LEU A 41 1.93 8.88 -7.70
N ASP A 42 2.98 9.50 -8.24
CA ASP A 42 3.44 9.18 -9.59
C ASP A 42 4.11 7.79 -9.64
N GLU A 43 4.31 7.27 -10.86
CA GLU A 43 4.84 5.93 -11.09
C GLU A 43 6.19 5.67 -10.39
N ALA A 44 7.10 6.65 -10.41
CA ALA A 44 8.40 6.53 -9.76
C ALA A 44 8.29 6.46 -8.23
N ASN A 45 7.36 7.22 -7.65
CA ASN A 45 7.11 7.24 -6.22
C ASN A 45 6.30 6.03 -5.73
N VAL A 46 5.42 5.46 -6.56
CA VAL A 46 4.75 4.18 -6.27
C VAL A 46 5.77 3.06 -6.07
N VAL A 47 6.80 2.98 -6.92
CA VAL A 47 7.86 1.97 -6.77
C VAL A 47 8.58 2.11 -5.43
N ARG A 48 9.00 3.35 -5.08
CA ARG A 48 9.66 3.64 -3.80
C ARG A 48 8.75 3.33 -2.60
N PHE A 49 7.47 3.67 -2.71
CA PHE A 49 6.48 3.37 -1.68
C PHE A 49 6.37 1.86 -1.44
N ARG A 50 6.28 1.07 -2.51
CA ARG A 50 6.20 -0.39 -2.46
C ARG A 50 7.44 -1.02 -1.82
N GLU A 51 8.63 -0.56 -2.16
CA GLU A 51 9.88 -1.03 -1.53
C GLU A 51 9.88 -0.79 -0.01
N ARG A 52 9.40 0.39 0.44
CA ARG A 52 9.26 0.70 1.88
C ARG A 52 8.18 -0.13 2.54
N LEU A 53 7.09 -0.41 1.82
CA LEU A 53 6.00 -1.24 2.30
C LEU A 53 6.45 -2.69 2.52
N GLN A 54 7.23 -3.26 1.60
CA GLN A 54 7.84 -4.59 1.76
C GLN A 54 8.81 -4.64 2.95
N GLN A 55 9.60 -3.58 3.15
CA GLN A 55 10.47 -3.48 4.32
C GLN A 55 9.67 -3.46 5.63
N LEU A 56 8.57 -2.70 5.67
CA LEU A 56 7.66 -2.65 6.81
C LEU A 56 7.00 -4.01 7.07
N ALA A 57 6.63 -4.74 6.01
CA ALA A 57 5.97 -6.03 6.09
C ALA A 57 6.80 -7.13 6.80
N ASN A 58 8.12 -6.95 6.90
CA ASN A 58 8.99 -7.87 7.65
C ASN A 58 8.72 -7.86 9.16
N ASP A 59 8.32 -6.70 9.71
CA ASP A 59 8.14 -6.49 11.15
C ASP A 59 6.68 -6.23 11.53
N THR A 60 5.81 -5.85 10.58
CA THR A 60 4.43 -5.43 10.80
C THR A 60 3.52 -6.03 9.73
N GLN A 61 2.36 -6.59 10.12
CA GLN A 61 1.41 -7.06 9.13
C GLN A 61 0.79 -5.89 8.35
N ALA A 62 1.04 -5.81 7.05
CA ALA A 62 0.47 -4.77 6.19
C ALA A 62 -0.75 -5.28 5.43
N ILE A 63 -1.91 -4.64 5.61
CA ILE A 63 -3.14 -4.89 4.87
C ILE A 63 -3.37 -3.68 3.96
N ILE A 64 -3.45 -3.92 2.65
CA ILE A 64 -3.46 -2.86 1.64
C ILE A 64 -4.68 -3.01 0.75
N ILE A 65 -5.43 -1.94 0.62
CA ILE A 65 -6.51 -1.80 -0.36
C ILE A 65 -5.95 -0.92 -1.48
N THR A 66 -5.80 -1.49 -2.68
CA THR A 66 -5.27 -0.78 -3.83
C THR A 66 -5.72 -1.44 -5.13
N HIS A 67 -5.76 -0.65 -6.20
CA HIS A 67 -5.92 -1.12 -7.58
C HIS A 67 -4.57 -1.14 -8.34
N ASN A 68 -3.46 -0.81 -7.69
CA ASN A 68 -2.14 -0.77 -8.31
C ASN A 68 -1.59 -2.19 -8.56
N ARG A 69 -1.47 -2.55 -9.84
CA ARG A 69 -1.04 -3.90 -10.26
C ARG A 69 0.28 -4.33 -9.66
N GLY A 70 1.29 -3.45 -9.68
CA GLY A 70 2.59 -3.86 -9.18
C GLY A 70 2.60 -4.04 -7.65
N THR A 71 1.74 -3.34 -6.90
CA THR A 71 1.59 -3.56 -5.45
C THR A 71 0.89 -4.90 -5.19
N ILE A 72 -0.10 -5.23 -6.02
CA ILE A 72 -0.80 -6.54 -6.00
C ILE A 72 0.16 -7.69 -6.32
N GLU A 73 1.02 -7.53 -7.33
CA GLU A 73 1.95 -8.57 -7.80
C GLU A 73 2.96 -9.02 -6.73
N VAL A 74 3.29 -8.14 -5.78
CA VAL A 74 4.28 -8.43 -4.74
C VAL A 74 3.68 -8.79 -3.38
N ALA A 75 2.35 -8.86 -3.28
CA ALA A 75 1.67 -9.20 -2.03
C ALA A 75 1.81 -10.70 -1.73
N ASP A 76 1.88 -11.09 -0.45
CA ASP A 76 1.89 -12.50 -0.04
C ASP A 76 0.53 -13.20 -0.24
N SER A 77 -0.55 -12.43 -0.16
CA SER A 77 -1.92 -12.92 -0.30
C SER A 77 -2.80 -11.82 -0.87
N LEU A 78 -3.67 -12.21 -1.80
CA LEU A 78 -4.62 -11.34 -2.47
C LEU A 78 -6.04 -11.69 -2.02
N TYR A 79 -6.80 -10.68 -1.64
CA TYR A 79 -8.24 -10.78 -1.36
C TYR A 79 -9.00 -9.96 -2.40
N GLY A 80 -9.60 -10.63 -3.37
CA GLY A 80 -10.45 -10.00 -4.38
C GLY A 80 -11.87 -9.88 -3.87
N VAL A 81 -12.43 -8.67 -3.87
CA VAL A 81 -13.83 -8.42 -3.50
C VAL A 81 -14.63 -8.12 -4.76
N SER A 82 -15.68 -8.89 -5.00
CA SER A 82 -16.65 -8.62 -6.07
C SER A 82 -18.05 -8.45 -5.50
N MET A 83 -18.87 -7.61 -6.11
CA MET A 83 -20.25 -7.39 -5.72
C MET A 83 -21.17 -7.94 -6.81
N ARG A 84 -22.12 -8.80 -6.42
CA ARG A 84 -23.13 -9.33 -7.33
C ARG A 84 -24.30 -8.35 -7.45
N GLU A 85 -25.19 -8.58 -8.40
CA GLU A 85 -26.37 -7.71 -8.65
C GLU A 85 -27.32 -7.61 -7.44
N ASP A 86 -27.26 -8.57 -6.51
CA ASP A 86 -28.01 -8.57 -5.25
C ASP A 86 -27.40 -7.65 -4.17
N GLY A 87 -26.29 -6.96 -4.47
CA GLY A 87 -25.59 -6.06 -3.54
C GLY A 87 -24.76 -6.78 -2.48
N VAL A 88 -24.65 -8.11 -2.53
CA VAL A 88 -23.86 -8.90 -1.57
C VAL A 88 -22.43 -9.05 -2.09
N SER A 89 -21.46 -8.62 -1.29
CA SER A 89 -20.04 -8.82 -1.59
C SER A 89 -19.63 -10.27 -1.41
N THR A 90 -18.91 -10.81 -2.39
CA THR A 90 -18.23 -12.11 -2.32
C THR A 90 -16.72 -11.86 -2.26
N VAL A 91 -16.03 -12.58 -1.37
CA VAL A 91 -14.57 -12.49 -1.23
C VAL A 91 -13.92 -13.75 -1.80
N LEU A 92 -12.94 -13.56 -2.69
CA LEU A 92 -12.03 -14.59 -3.15
C LEU A 92 -10.66 -14.35 -2.51
N SER A 93 -10.06 -15.39 -1.93
CA SER A 93 -8.71 -15.32 -1.38
C SER A 93 -7.76 -16.19 -2.20
N MET A 94 -6.55 -15.69 -2.43
CA MET A 94 -5.48 -16.39 -3.10
C MET A 94 -4.18 -16.14 -2.35
N ARG A 95 -3.46 -17.21 -2.00
CA ARG A 95 -2.08 -17.08 -1.54
C ARG A 95 -1.19 -16.95 -2.76
N MET A 96 -0.43 -15.86 -2.83
CA MET A 96 0.50 -15.63 -3.92
C MET A 96 1.70 -16.52 -3.64
N ALA A 97 1.81 -17.66 -4.34
CA ALA A 97 3.00 -18.48 -4.26
C ALA A 97 4.17 -17.61 -4.73
N GLY A 98 5.16 -17.38 -3.85
CA GLY A 98 6.33 -16.59 -4.19
C GLY A 98 6.86 -17.01 -5.55
N SER A 99 7.12 -16.02 -6.41
CA SER A 99 7.79 -16.21 -7.69
C SER A 99 8.84 -17.29 -7.53
N LEU A 100 8.56 -18.47 -8.10
CA LEU A 100 9.62 -19.41 -8.42
C LEU A 100 10.49 -18.63 -9.40
N ALA A 101 11.69 -18.31 -8.93
CA ALA A 101 12.78 -17.93 -9.80
C ALA A 101 12.81 -18.89 -11.00
N GLY A 102 12.65 -18.31 -12.18
CA GLY A 102 12.79 -18.94 -13.49
C GLY A 102 13.29 -17.89 -14.45
#